data_AF-A0A3N5G5D8-F1
#
_entry.id   AF-A0A3N5G5D8-F1
#
_cell.length_a   1.000
_cell.length_b   1.000
_cell.length_c   1.000
_cell.angle_alpha   90.00
_cell.angle_beta   90.00
_cell.angle_gamma   90.00
#
_symmetry.space_group_name_H-M   'P 1'
#
loop_
_entity.id
_entity.type
_entity.pdbx_description
1 polymer ?
#
loop_
_entity_poly.entity_id
_entity_poly.type
_entity_poly.pdbx_seq_one_letter_code
_entity_poly.pdbx_strand_id
1 'polypeptide(L)'
;KNRVRVLMRGGVAAVPAIVVLGFWIFIQLINGMGSIANTSDTGGVAYLAHIGGFVAGLLLVSLFAAGRRGAQPAEPGWAAR
;
A
#
# COMPACT_ATOMS: atom_id res chain seq x y z
N LYS A 1 7.84 -1.54 -12.69
CA LYS A 1 9.05 -1.45 -11.84
C LYS A 1 8.81 -1.87 -10.37
N ASN A 2 7.56 -1.97 -9.87
CA ASN A 2 7.29 -2.27 -8.45
C ASN A 2 6.77 -3.70 -8.26
N ARG A 3 7.66 -4.65 -7.95
CA ARG A 3 7.33 -6.05 -7.65
C ARG A 3 7.86 -6.42 -6.26
N VAL A 4 7.03 -7.11 -5.49
CA VAL A 4 7.36 -7.62 -4.15
C VAL A 4 7.51 -9.14 -4.26
N ARG A 5 8.55 -9.67 -3.62
CA ARG A 5 8.75 -11.13 -3.51
C ARG A 5 7.87 -11.63 -2.38
N VAL A 6 6.89 -12.46 -2.71
CA VAL A 6 5.96 -13.05 -1.75
C VAL A 6 6.25 -14.54 -1.68
N LEU A 7 6.38 -15.06 -0.47
CA LEU A 7 6.57 -16.48 -0.24
C LEU A 7 5.21 -17.18 -0.37
N MET A 8 5.02 -17.89 -1.48
CA MET A 8 3.84 -18.71 -1.73
C MET A 8 4.15 -20.16 -1.33
N ARG A 9 3.11 -20.97 -1.08
CA ARG A 9 3.24 -22.36 -0.57
C ARG A 9 4.21 -23.25 -1.39
N GLY A 10 4.45 -22.94 -2.66
CA GLY A 10 5.39 -23.66 -3.53
C GLY A 10 6.67 -22.90 -3.92
N GLY A 11 6.98 -21.75 -3.32
CA GLY A 11 8.20 -20.97 -3.63
C GLY A 11 8.00 -19.45 -3.58
N VAL A 12 9.01 -18.69 -3.99
CA VAL A 12 8.98 -17.21 -3.98
C VAL A 12 8.49 -16.68 -5.31
N ALA A 13 7.34 -16.00 -5.31
CA ALA A 13 6.74 -15.39 -6.51
C ALA A 13 6.87 -13.87 -6.47
N ALA A 14 7.20 -13.26 -7.62
CA ALA A 14 7.30 -11.81 -7.75
C ALA A 14 5.95 -11.20 -8.17
N VAL A 15 5.19 -10.72 -7.19
CA VAL A 15 3.85 -10.15 -7.38
C VAL A 15 3.93 -8.63 -7.51
N PRO A 16 3.17 -7.99 -8.42
CA PRO A 16 3.09 -6.53 -8.47
C PRO A 16 2.64 -5.95 -7.13
N ALA A 17 3.31 -4.89 -6.65
CA ALA A 17 3.04 -4.30 -5.34
C ALA A 17 1.58 -3.85 -5.18
N ILE A 18 0.98 -3.35 -6.26
CA ILE A 18 -0.42 -2.89 -6.28
C ILE A 18 -1.43 -4.02 -6.05
N VAL A 19 -1.11 -5.25 -6.50
CA VAL A 19 -2.00 -6.41 -6.33
C VAL A 19 -2.03 -6.82 -4.87
N VAL A 20 -0.86 -6.86 -4.22
CA VAL A 20 -0.75 -7.19 -2.79
C VAL A 20 -1.47 -6.13 -1.94
N LEU A 21 -1.22 -4.85 -2.24
CA LEU A 21 -1.82 -3.74 -1.51
C LEU A 21 -3.34 -3.66 -1.71
N GLY A 22 -3.81 -3.85 -2.94
CA GLY A 22 -5.23 -3.90 -3.29
C GLY A 22 -5.94 -5.08 -2.62
N PHE A 23 -5.34 -6.27 -2.64
CA PHE A 23 -5.88 -7.43 -1.93
C PHE A 23 -5.97 -7.18 -0.42
N TRP A 24 -4.94 -6.60 0.17
CA TRP A 24 -4.93 -6.29 1.61
C TRP A 24 -6.03 -5.31 2.01
N ILE A 25 -6.23 -4.20 1.31
CA ILE A 25 -7.31 -3.26 1.68
C ILE A 25 -8.70 -3.85 1.39
N PHE A 26 -8.82 -4.69 0.35
CA PHE A 26 -10.07 -5.35 0.00
C PHE A 26 -10.55 -6.29 1.12
N ILE A 27 -9.65 -7.11 1.68
CA ILE A 27 -10.02 -7.97 2.81
C ILE A 27 -10.40 -7.16 4.06
N GLN A 28 -9.76 -6.00 4.29
CA GLN A 28 -10.10 -5.13 5.42
C GLN A 28 -11.53 -4.56 5.29
N LEU A 29 -11.97 -4.23 4.07
CA LEU A 29 -13.32 -3.75 3.80
C LEU A 29 -14.37 -4.84 4.03
N ILE A 30 -14.15 -6.05 3.51
CA ILE A 30 -15.08 -7.18 3.69
C ILE A 30 -15.20 -7.55 5.16
N ASN A 31 -14.07 -7.74 5.84
CA ASN A 31 -14.06 -8.15 7.24
C ASN A 31 -14.56 -7.04 8.16
N GLY A 32 -14.29 -5.77 7.83
CA GLY A 32 -14.81 -4.62 8.56
C GLY A 32 -16.33 -4.48 8.50
N MET A 33 -16.95 -4.79 7.34
CA MET A 33 -18.42 -4.83 7.26
C MET A 33 -19.01 -5.93 8.14
N GLY A 34 -18.37 -7.11 8.19
CA GLY A 34 -18.81 -8.21 9.06
C GLY A 34 -18.61 -7.94 10.56
N SER A 35 -17.62 -7.12 10.94
CA SER A 35 -17.35 -6.79 12.35
C SER A 35 -18.32 -5.77 12.94
N ILE A 36 -18.94 -4.91 12.11
CA ILE A 36 -19.93 -3.92 12.60
C ILE A 36 -21.17 -4.60 13.20
N ALA A 37 -21.52 -5.79 12.71
CA ALA A 37 -22.65 -6.57 13.23
C ALA A 37 -22.33 -7.35 14.53
N ASN A 38 -21.05 -7.52 14.88
CA ASN A 38 -20.59 -8.27 16.05
C ASN A 38 -19.85 -7.33 17.01
N THR A 39 -20.63 -6.58 17.79
CA THR A 39 -20.14 -5.60 18.79
C THR A 39 -19.70 -6.26 20.10
N SER A 40 -19.22 -7.51 20.05
CA SER A 40 -18.65 -8.15 21.23
C SER A 40 -17.33 -7.46 21.59
N ASP A 41 -17.39 -6.59 22.61
CA ASP A 41 -16.36 -5.65 23.10
C ASP A 41 -15.10 -6.32 23.68
N THR A 42 -14.66 -7.47 23.17
CA THR A 42 -13.50 -8.18 23.69
C THR A 42 -12.69 -8.79 22.54
N GLY A 43 -11.73 -8.02 22.00
CA GLY A 43 -10.61 -8.55 21.20
C GLY A 43 -10.79 -8.68 19.69
N GLY A 44 -11.38 -7.68 19.01
CA GLY A 44 -11.53 -7.64 17.54
C GLY A 44 -10.42 -6.87 16.79
N VAL A 45 -10.21 -7.18 15.51
CA VAL A 45 -9.32 -6.40 14.63
C VAL A 45 -9.96 -5.05 14.30
N ALA A 46 -9.22 -3.95 14.49
CA ALA A 46 -9.71 -2.60 14.23
C ALA A 46 -9.74 -2.27 12.72
N TYR A 47 -10.66 -2.86 11.96
CA TYR A 47 -10.73 -2.71 10.50
C TYR A 47 -10.89 -1.26 10.04
N LEU A 48 -11.69 -0.45 10.75
CA LEU A 48 -11.88 0.98 10.41
C LEU A 48 -10.58 1.79 10.54
N ALA A 49 -9.73 1.49 11.52
CA ALA A 49 -8.44 2.15 11.67
C ALA A 49 -7.50 1.84 10.49
N HIS A 50 -7.55 0.61 9.97
CA HIS A 50 -6.78 0.22 8.79
C HIS A 50 -7.27 0.91 7.52
N ILE A 51 -8.59 0.98 7.32
CA ILE A 51 -9.18 1.68 6.17
C ILE A 51 -8.87 3.18 6.24
N GLY A 52 -9.07 3.80 7.40
CA GLY A 52 -8.76 5.21 7.63
C GLY A 52 -7.28 5.53 7.42
N GLY A 53 -6.39 4.70 7.98
CA GLY A 53 -4.95 4.85 7.79
C GLY A 53 -4.49 4.70 6.34
N PHE A 54 -5.13 3.81 5.58
CA PHE A 54 -4.85 3.65 4.14
C PHE A 54 -5.25 4.89 3.34
N VAL A 55 -6.47 5.40 3.54
CA VAL A 55 -6.95 6.62 2.86
C VAL A 55 -6.09 7.82 3.23
N ALA A 56 -5.80 8.01 4.51
CA ALA A 56 -4.92 9.08 4.97
C ALA A 56 -3.52 8.96 4.34
N GLY A 57 -2.95 7.76 4.29
CA GLY A 57 -1.66 7.50 3.65
C GLY A 57 -1.63 7.86 2.16
N LEU A 58 -2.69 7.58 1.41
CA LEU A 58 -2.81 7.97 0.00
C LEU A 58 -2.82 9.50 -0.16
N LEU A 59 -3.58 10.20 0.69
CA LEU A 59 -3.63 11.66 0.69
C LEU A 59 -2.26 12.27 1.04
N LEU A 60 -1.62 11.76 2.09
CA LEU A 60 -0.29 12.21 2.53
C LEU A 60 0.78 11.96 1.48
N VAL A 61 0.75 10.81 0.78
CA VAL A 61 1.66 10.55 -0.34
C VAL A 61 1.49 11.59 -1.44
N SER A 62 0.26 11.95 -1.79
CA SER A 62 0.01 13.00 -2.78
C SER A 62 0.62 14.33 -2.33
N LEU A 63 0.45 14.68 -1.06
CA LEU A 63 0.96 15.93 -0.49
C LEU A 63 2.49 15.99 -0.44
N PHE A 64 3.14 14.92 0.03
CA PHE A 64 4.58 14.90 0.30
C PHE A 64 5.45 14.36 -0.85
N ALA A 65 4.89 13.65 -1.83
CA ALA A 65 5.64 13.12 -2.96
C ALA A 65 5.56 14.03 -4.20
N ALA A 66 4.62 14.99 -4.25
CA ALA A 66 4.50 15.94 -5.36
C ALA A 66 5.76 16.77 -5.59
N GLY A 67 6.49 17.14 -4.53
CA GLY A 67 7.73 17.94 -4.64
C GLY A 67 8.98 17.18 -5.10
N ARG A 68 8.95 15.84 -5.19
CA ARG A 68 10.15 15.02 -5.44
C ARG A 68 10.37 14.64 -6.90
N ARG A 69 9.40 14.91 -7.77
CA ARG A 69 9.46 14.52 -9.20
C ARG A 69 10.25 15.49 -10.08
N GLY A 70 10.68 16.64 -9.54
CA GLY A 70 11.45 17.66 -10.28
C GLY A 70 12.97 17.57 -10.12
N ALA A 71 13.47 16.73 -9.21
CA ALA A 71 14.91 16.56 -9.00
C ALA A 71 15.47 15.49 -9.96
N GLN A 72 15.35 15.72 -11.27
CA GLN A 72 16.20 15.04 -12.23
C GLN A 72 17.55 15.76 -12.16
N PRO A 73 18.66 15.11 -11.75
CA PRO A 73 19.97 15.71 -11.92
C PRO A 73 20.13 15.98 -13.42
N ALA A 74 20.39 17.23 -13.81
CA ALA A 74 20.78 17.52 -15.18
C ALA A 74 21.93 16.59 -15.54
N GLU A 75 21.78 15.79 -16.60
CA GLU A 75 22.80 14.88 -17.10
C GLU A 75 24.14 15.63 -17.17
N PRO A 76 25.18 15.23 -16.42
CA PRO A 76 26.43 15.95 -16.44
C PRO A 76 27.07 15.75 -17.82
N GLY A 77 27.35 16.86 -18.53
CA GLY A 77 27.75 16.89 -19.94
C GLY A 77 29.04 16.15 -20.33
N TRP A 78 29.65 15.40 -19.40
CA TRP A 78 30.74 14.47 -19.68
C TRP A 78 30.25 13.10 -20.22
N ALA A 79 28.95 12.77 -20.07
CA ALA A 79 28.37 11.53 -20.60
C ALA A 79 28.00 11.59 -22.11
N ALA A 80 28.15 12.76 -22.74
CA ALA A 80 27.75 13.01 -24.13
C ALA A 80 28.95 13.09 -25.11
N ARG A 81 30.13 12.61 -24.70
CA ARG A 81 31.36 12.57 -25.51
C ARG A 81 31.83 11.15 -25.77
#